data_AF-A0A1Y1MGH9-F1
#
_entry.id   AF-A0A1Y1MGH9-F1
#
_cell.length_a   1.000
_cell.length_b   1.000
_cell.length_c   1.000
_cell.angle_alpha   90.00
_cell.angle_beta   90.00
_cell.angle_gamma   90.00
#
_symmetry.space_group_name_H-M   'P 1'
#
loop_
_entity.id
_entity.type
_entity.pdbx_description
1 polymer ?
#
loop_
_entity_poly.entity_id
_entity_poly.type
_entity_poly.pdbx_seq_one_letter_code
_entity_poly.pdbx_strand_id
1 'polypeptide(L)'
;TVNDTEKHVEVVARNFHITYDKRRFSRSGFTIGFPSKVTLWGADWHYGETAKDNLGGTARTLDEVDGRCDMGDGILSRSGFATLDDSDTMLFDGQGFIAPRKSGDGIDGYMFVY
;
A
#
# COMPACT_ATOMS: atom_id res chain seq x y z
N THR A 1 -9.37 6.14 -16.41
CA THR A 1 -10.65 5.49 -16.73
C THR A 1 -10.90 4.38 -15.73
N VAL A 2 -12.16 4.05 -15.49
CA VAL A 2 -12.56 2.92 -14.64
C VAL A 2 -13.42 2.01 -15.51
N ASN A 3 -13.10 0.73 -15.54
CA ASN A 3 -13.90 -0.31 -16.16
C ASN A 3 -14.30 -1.29 -15.05
N ASP A 4 -15.60 -1.41 -14.82
CA ASP A 4 -16.14 -2.22 -13.73
C ASP A 4 -17.14 -3.24 -14.28
N THR A 5 -16.84 -4.51 -14.09
CA THR A 5 -17.67 -5.65 -14.49
C THR A 5 -18.07 -6.47 -13.27
N GLU A 6 -18.96 -7.45 -13.43
CA GLU A 6 -19.37 -8.32 -12.32
C GLU A 6 -18.18 -9.01 -11.62
N LYS A 7 -17.13 -9.38 -12.37
CA LYS A 7 -16.01 -10.21 -11.89
C LYS A 7 -14.67 -9.49 -11.88
N HIS A 8 -14.62 -8.23 -12.30
CA HIS A 8 -13.35 -7.56 -12.55
C HIS A 8 -13.48 -6.05 -12.46
N VAL A 9 -12.48 -5.40 -11.86
CA VAL A 9 -12.29 -3.95 -11.86
C VAL A 9 -10.93 -3.64 -12.48
N GLU A 10 -10.93 -2.73 -13.44
CA GLU A 10 -9.72 -2.09 -13.94
C GLU A 10 -9.78 -0.58 -13.69
N VAL A 11 -8.69 -0.02 -13.19
CA VAL A 11 -8.52 1.43 -13.07
C VAL A 11 -7.25 1.81 -13.81
N VAL A 12 -7.40 2.53 -14.92
CA VAL A 12 -6.28 3.03 -15.71
C VAL A 12 -6.08 4.51 -15.41
N ALA A 13 -4.94 4.86 -14.85
CA ALA A 13 -4.49 6.24 -14.68
C ALA A 13 -3.24 6.48 -15.53
N ARG A 14 -2.77 7.73 -15.55
CA ARG A 14 -1.55 8.09 -16.29
C ARG A 14 -0.33 7.29 -15.82
N ASN A 15 -0.22 7.06 -14.51
CA ASN A 15 0.99 6.52 -13.88
C ASN A 15 0.80 5.12 -13.29
N PHE A 16 -0.39 4.51 -13.42
CA PHE A 16 -0.64 3.16 -12.93
C PHE A 16 -1.85 2.52 -13.63
N HIS A 17 -1.89 1.19 -13.62
CA HIS A 17 -3.04 0.38 -14.03
C HIS A 17 -3.34 -0.65 -12.94
N ILE A 18 -4.52 -0.56 -12.33
CA ILE A 18 -5.00 -1.51 -11.33
C ILE A 18 -5.83 -2.58 -12.03
N THR A 19 -5.65 -3.83 -11.61
CA THR A 19 -6.40 -5.00 -12.06
C THR A 19 -6.83 -5.80 -10.83
N TYR A 20 -8.15 -5.99 -10.65
CA TYR A 20 -8.70 -6.66 -9.47
C TYR A 20 -9.85 -7.62 -9.82
N ASP A 21 -9.81 -8.86 -9.35
CA ASP A 21 -10.76 -9.93 -9.67
C ASP A 21 -12.04 -9.99 -8.81
N LYS A 22 -12.27 -8.99 -7.94
CA LYS A 22 -13.39 -8.94 -6.99
C LYS A 22 -13.49 -10.12 -6.02
N ARG A 23 -12.40 -10.88 -5.82
CA ARG A 23 -12.30 -11.93 -4.78
C ARG A 23 -11.49 -11.41 -3.60
N ARG A 24 -11.27 -12.28 -2.60
CA ARG A 24 -10.31 -11.97 -1.53
C ARG A 24 -8.96 -11.59 -2.15
N PHE A 25 -8.36 -10.50 -1.66
CA PHE A 25 -7.07 -10.06 -2.16
C PHE A 25 -6.05 -11.19 -2.10
N SER A 26 -5.36 -11.36 -3.22
CA SER A 26 -4.36 -12.38 -3.42
C SER A 26 -3.34 -11.87 -4.43
N ARG A 27 -2.13 -12.44 -4.40
CA ARG A 27 -1.03 -12.06 -5.30
C ARG A 27 -1.42 -12.07 -6.78
N SER A 28 -2.31 -12.99 -7.18
CA SER A 28 -2.79 -13.10 -8.56
C SER A 28 -4.07 -12.30 -8.84
N GLY A 29 -4.86 -12.02 -7.80
CA GLY A 29 -6.18 -11.41 -7.93
C GLY A 29 -6.19 -9.88 -7.82
N PHE A 30 -5.12 -9.28 -7.28
CA PHE A 30 -4.97 -7.83 -7.18
C PHE A 30 -3.55 -7.41 -7.52
N THR A 31 -3.40 -6.70 -8.64
CA THR A 31 -2.12 -6.22 -9.16
C THR A 31 -2.19 -4.76 -9.59
N ILE A 32 -1.04 -4.09 -9.56
CA ILE A 32 -0.89 -2.72 -10.02
C ILE A 32 0.34 -2.65 -10.91
N GLY A 33 0.14 -2.40 -12.20
CA GLY A 33 1.22 -2.16 -13.15
C GLY A 33 1.60 -0.69 -13.19
N PHE A 34 2.89 -0.40 -13.35
CA PHE A 34 3.39 0.97 -13.50
C PHE A 34 4.06 1.17 -14.88
N PRO A 35 3.82 2.32 -15.55
CA PRO A 35 4.48 2.64 -16.82
C PRO A 35 6.00 2.83 -16.68
N SER A 36 6.44 3.23 -15.48
CA SER A 36 7.84 3.51 -15.16
C SER A 36 8.61 2.20 -15.03
N LYS A 37 9.53 1.95 -15.98
CA LYS A 37 10.50 0.84 -15.88
C LYS A 37 11.64 1.21 -14.95
N VAL A 38 11.36 1.35 -13.66
CA VAL A 38 12.41 1.57 -12.64
C VAL A 38 13.33 0.35 -12.54
N THR A 39 12.82 -0.83 -12.90
CA THR A 39 13.58 -2.09 -12.98
C THR A 39 13.52 -2.67 -14.40
N LEU A 40 14.52 -3.50 -14.75
CA LEU A 40 14.59 -4.21 -16.04
C LEU A 40 13.43 -5.20 -16.29
N TRP A 41 12.70 -5.61 -15.25
CA TRP A 41 11.74 -6.72 -15.27
C TRP A 41 10.27 -6.30 -15.21
N GLY A 42 10.00 -4.98 -15.24
CA GLY A 42 8.68 -4.44 -14.96
C GLY A 42 8.52 -4.18 -13.46
N ALA A 43 7.69 -3.18 -13.15
CA ALA A 43 7.49 -2.69 -11.78
C ALA A 43 6.18 -3.21 -11.17
N ASP A 44 5.52 -4.19 -11.80
CA ASP A 44 4.19 -4.64 -11.38
C ASP A 44 4.21 -5.08 -9.92
N TRP A 45 3.39 -4.40 -9.12
CA TRP A 45 3.15 -4.78 -7.75
C TRP A 45 2.04 -5.83 -7.69
N HIS A 46 2.27 -6.85 -6.88
CA HIS A 46 1.26 -7.84 -6.54
C HIS A 46 0.88 -7.72 -5.07
N TYR A 47 -0.38 -7.98 -4.74
CA TYR A 47 -0.84 -7.91 -3.35
C TYR A 47 0.05 -8.71 -2.39
N GLY A 48 0.47 -8.04 -1.32
CA GLY A 48 1.38 -8.56 -0.28
C GLY A 48 2.87 -8.37 -0.57
N GLU A 49 3.24 -7.80 -1.72
CA GLU A 49 4.64 -7.49 -2.02
C GLU A 49 5.08 -6.20 -1.31
N THR A 50 6.30 -6.20 -0.78
CA THR A 50 6.93 -5.03 -0.17
C THR A 50 7.97 -4.45 -1.09
N ALA A 51 8.16 -3.12 -1.02
CA ALA A 51 9.16 -2.43 -1.82
C ALA A 51 10.57 -2.80 -1.32
N LYS A 52 11.35 -3.51 -2.13
CA LYS A 52 12.68 -4.04 -1.75
C LYS A 52 13.69 -2.95 -1.41
N ASP A 53 13.54 -1.76 -2.01
CA ASP A 53 14.43 -0.62 -1.82
C ASP A 53 13.75 0.50 -1.01
N ASN A 54 13.07 0.15 0.10
CA ASN A 54 12.49 1.12 1.02
C ASN A 54 13.58 2.02 1.62
N LEU A 55 13.29 3.32 1.76
CA LEU A 55 14.24 4.32 2.24
C LEU A 55 14.12 4.62 3.75
N GLY A 56 13.33 3.83 4.46
CA GLY A 56 13.06 3.98 5.90
C GLY A 56 11.98 5.01 6.21
N GLY A 57 11.35 4.83 7.37
CA GLY A 57 10.33 5.72 7.91
C GLY A 57 10.90 6.83 8.78
N THR A 58 10.09 7.26 9.74
CA THR A 58 10.42 8.30 10.72
C THR A 58 10.20 7.78 12.13
N ALA A 59 11.08 8.13 13.08
CA ALA A 59 10.81 7.95 14.51
C ALA A 59 9.95 9.09 15.04
N ARG A 60 8.99 8.75 15.91
CA ARG A 60 8.09 9.72 16.55
C ARG A 60 8.81 10.58 17.59
N THR A 61 9.65 9.96 18.43
CA THR A 61 10.53 10.62 19.41
C THR A 61 11.89 9.94 19.41
N LEU A 62 12.93 10.66 19.85
CA LEU A 62 14.29 10.12 20.07
C LEU A 62 14.66 10.10 21.56
N ASP A 63 13.68 10.33 22.43
CA ASP A 63 13.90 10.30 23.87
C ASP A 63 14.37 8.90 24.28
N GLU A 64 15.43 8.86 25.09
CA GLU A 64 16.06 7.62 25.59
C GLU A 64 16.70 6.72 24.52
N VAL A 65 16.77 7.15 23.26
CA VAL A 65 17.49 6.42 22.20
C VAL A 65 19.00 6.63 22.33
N ASP A 66 19.73 5.55 22.60
CA ASP A 66 21.20 5.52 22.55
C ASP A 66 21.67 4.86 21.24
N GLY A 67 22.05 5.69 20.26
CA GLY A 67 22.60 5.24 18.99
C GLY A 67 21.54 5.01 17.90
N ARG A 68 21.62 3.84 17.22
CA ARG A 68 20.75 3.54 16.07
C ARG A 68 19.33 3.21 16.53
N CYS A 69 18.36 3.86 15.89
CA CYS A 69 16.93 3.58 16.06
C CYS A 69 16.39 2.91 14.79
N ASP A 70 15.57 1.88 14.96
CA ASP A 70 14.80 1.33 13.84
C ASP A 70 13.64 2.28 13.53
N MET A 71 13.64 2.81 12.31
CA MET A 71 12.66 3.78 11.83
C MET A 71 11.48 3.09 11.13
N GLY A 72 11.53 1.76 11.00
CA GLY A 72 10.58 0.97 10.21
C GLY A 72 10.58 1.34 8.72
N ASP A 73 9.61 0.79 8.01
CA ASP A 73 9.37 1.13 6.61
C ASP A 73 8.70 2.50 6.48
N GLY A 74 9.16 3.28 5.49
CA GLY A 74 8.56 4.54 5.11
C GLY A 74 7.72 4.43 3.85
N ILE A 75 7.14 5.56 3.43
CA ILE A 75 6.39 5.65 2.18
C ILE A 75 7.28 5.90 0.96
N LEU A 76 8.59 6.10 1.14
CA LEU A 76 9.52 6.37 0.04
C LEU A 76 10.35 5.13 -0.29
N SER A 77 10.53 4.86 -1.59
CA SER A 77 11.30 3.73 -2.07
C SER A 77 11.93 4.04 -3.43
N ARG A 78 13.05 3.38 -3.75
CA ARG A 78 13.63 3.37 -5.10
C ARG A 78 12.91 2.41 -6.06
N SER A 79 11.98 1.59 -5.57
CA SER A 79 11.21 0.66 -6.42
C SER A 79 10.08 1.35 -7.21
N GLY A 80 9.85 2.65 -7.01
CA GLY A 80 8.81 3.43 -7.69
C GLY A 80 7.42 3.39 -7.01
N PHE A 81 7.28 2.60 -5.95
CA PHE A 81 6.09 2.55 -5.13
C PHE A 81 6.41 2.26 -3.67
N ALA A 82 5.45 2.48 -2.78
CA ALA A 82 5.44 1.94 -1.43
C ALA A 82 4.01 1.58 -1.01
N THR A 83 3.88 0.60 -0.12
CA THR A 83 2.59 0.15 0.42
C THR A 83 2.55 0.30 1.92
N LEU A 84 1.39 0.66 2.45
CA LEU A 84 1.10 0.69 3.88
C LEU A 84 -0.16 -0.12 4.15
N ASP A 85 -0.05 -1.10 5.04
CA ASP A 85 -1.20 -1.83 5.59
C ASP A 85 -1.64 -1.16 6.90
N ASP A 86 -2.83 -0.59 6.89
CA ASP A 86 -3.42 0.13 8.01
C ASP A 86 -4.51 -0.71 8.71
N SER A 87 -4.63 -2.00 8.37
CA SER A 87 -5.73 -2.87 8.79
C SER A 87 -5.83 -3.09 10.31
N ASP A 88 -4.77 -2.82 11.06
CA ASP A 88 -4.68 -3.06 12.51
C ASP A 88 -4.76 -1.77 13.36
N THR A 89 -4.88 -0.60 12.74
CA THR A 89 -4.91 0.69 13.46
C THR A 89 -6.34 1.14 13.77
N MET A 90 -6.48 2.14 14.65
CA MET A 90 -7.78 2.70 15.03
C MET A 90 -8.36 3.57 13.92
N LEU A 91 -9.69 3.60 13.82
CA LEU A 91 -10.41 4.46 12.88
C LEU A 91 -10.90 5.74 13.57
N PHE A 92 -11.27 6.73 12.77
CA PHE A 92 -12.11 7.84 13.25
C PHE A 92 -13.58 7.50 13.05
N ASP A 93 -14.42 7.84 14.02
CA ASP A 93 -15.86 7.80 13.88
C ASP A 93 -16.35 8.97 13.00
N GLY A 94 -17.64 8.97 12.66
CA GLY A 94 -18.25 10.02 11.84
C GLY A 94 -18.27 11.42 12.49
N GLN A 95 -17.81 11.54 13.74
CA GLN A 95 -17.67 12.80 14.48
C GLN A 95 -16.20 13.19 14.72
N GLY A 96 -15.26 12.45 14.13
CA GLY A 96 -13.83 12.72 14.24
C GLY A 96 -13.19 12.23 15.55
N PHE A 97 -13.88 11.40 16.34
CA PHE A 97 -13.31 10.77 17.53
C PHE A 97 -12.73 9.39 17.23
N ILE A 98 -11.80 8.92 18.06
CA ILE A 98 -11.15 7.61 17.85
C ILE A 98 -12.13 6.47 18.17
N ALA A 99 -12.18 5.47 17.29
CA ALA A 99 -13.03 4.30 17.41
C ALA A 99 -12.27 3.00 17.09
N PRO A 100 -12.63 1.88 17.76
CA PRO A 100 -12.10 0.57 17.38
C PRO A 100 -12.60 0.17 16.00
N ARG A 101 -11.82 -0.65 15.28
CA ARG A 101 -12.28 -1.29 14.05
C ARG A 101 -13.48 -2.19 14.33
N LYS A 102 -14.41 -2.26 13.38
CA LYS A 102 -15.48 -3.27 13.40
C LYS A 102 -14.85 -4.65 13.34
N SER A 103 -15.40 -5.61 14.08
CA SER A 103 -14.96 -7.00 14.01
C SER A 103 -15.09 -7.54 12.58
N GLY A 104 -14.10 -8.29 12.14
CA GLY A 104 -14.05 -8.84 10.79
C GLY A 104 -12.62 -8.91 10.27
N ASP A 105 -12.52 -9.13 8.96
CA ASP A 105 -11.27 -9.36 8.22
C ASP A 105 -11.06 -8.31 7.13
N GLY A 106 -11.56 -7.09 7.38
CA GLY A 106 -11.45 -5.94 6.49
C GLY A 106 -9.99 -5.54 6.29
N ILE A 107 -9.65 -5.21 5.05
CA ILE A 107 -8.30 -4.81 4.65
C ILE A 107 -8.33 -3.33 4.31
N ASP A 108 -7.40 -2.57 4.87
CA ASP A 108 -7.25 -1.14 4.66
C ASP A 108 -5.82 -0.84 4.23
N GLY A 109 -5.63 -0.57 2.94
CA GLY A 109 -4.32 -0.50 2.32
C GLY A 109 -4.13 0.78 1.50
N TYR A 110 -2.95 1.38 1.63
CA TYR A 110 -2.54 2.55 0.87
C TYR A 110 -1.40 2.18 -0.06
N MET A 111 -1.50 2.64 -1.32
CA MET A 111 -0.46 2.50 -2.34
C MET A 111 0.03 3.89 -2.74
N PHE A 112 1.32 4.12 -2.60
CA PHE A 112 1.99 5.32 -3.06
C PHE A 112 2.78 5.01 -4.33
N VAL A 113 2.61 5.81 -5.37
CA VAL A 113 3.22 5.62 -6.70
C VAL A 113 3.87 6.92 -7.13
N TYR A 114 5.11 6.86 -7.62
CA TYR A 114 5.94 8.03 -7.93
C TYR A 114 6.47 8.04 -9.35
#